data_AF-A0A957I672-F1
#
_entry.id   AF-A0A957I672-F1
#
_cell.length_a   1.000
_cell.length_b   1.000
_cell.length_c   1.000
_cell.angle_alpha   90.00
_cell.angle_beta   90.00
_cell.angle_gamma   90.00
#
_symmetry.space_group_name_H-M   'P 1'
#
loop_
_entity.id
_entity.type
_entity.pdbx_description
1 polymer ?
#
loop_
_entity_poly.entity_id
_entity_poly.type
_entity_poly.pdbx_seq_one_letter_code
_entity_poly.pdbx_strand_id
1 'polypeptide(L)'
;MNDKSSNIEALDLKDSVAEKRKYNVLNVQDARKVTRTWLESIDLSQAISLGLPEIDDRYHFWRVPLLSQDTHERVGEVVIDAYTSLLLREKSTSPDVLETRLLKRKTKKKKQSPKKKTYRPSNLRNTIACGAAEQILQDFPAESVDLIFTSPPYFNARPEYEDYISYEEYLLKMKQVIQACHRVLNEGRFFVINISPVLVRRANRSESSKRLAVPFDMHRLFIEEGFDFIDDIIWVKPEGAGWATGRGRRFAADRNPLQYKPVPVTEYVLVYRKHTRRLIDWNIRS
;
A
#
# COMPACT_ATOMS: atom_id res chain seq x y z
N MET A 1 -40.15 49.28 25.41
CA MET A 1 -40.03 48.79 24.03
C MET A 1 -38.55 48.79 23.72
N ASN A 2 -37.90 47.63 23.85
CA ASN A 2 -36.46 47.51 23.68
C ASN A 2 -36.13 47.41 22.19
N ASP A 3 -35.35 48.39 21.75
CA ASP A 3 -34.58 48.39 20.53
C ASP A 3 -33.55 47.26 20.61
N LYS A 4 -33.57 46.36 19.61
CA LYS A 4 -32.60 45.28 19.44
C LYS A 4 -31.85 45.54 18.14
N SER A 5 -30.90 46.46 18.20
CA SER A 5 -29.79 46.50 17.26
C SER A 5 -28.67 45.56 17.71
N SER A 6 -28.08 44.91 16.70
CA SER A 6 -26.70 44.37 16.63
C SER A 6 -26.28 43.22 17.56
N ASN A 7 -26.13 42.03 16.97
CA ASN A 7 -24.85 41.32 16.95
C ASN A 7 -24.91 40.20 15.90
N ILE A 8 -24.41 40.49 14.70
CA ILE A 8 -24.00 39.44 13.76
C ILE A 8 -22.56 39.12 14.14
N GLU A 9 -22.35 37.97 14.77
CA GLU A 9 -21.02 37.45 15.07
C GLU A 9 -20.25 37.29 13.75
N ALA A 10 -19.13 38.01 13.64
CA ALA A 10 -18.15 37.78 12.59
C ALA A 10 -17.55 36.38 12.79
N LEU A 11 -17.75 35.49 11.81
CA LEU A 11 -17.04 34.21 11.76
C LEU A 11 -15.53 34.49 11.71
N ASP A 12 -14.83 34.02 12.73
CA ASP A 12 -13.38 34.05 12.87
C ASP A 12 -12.75 33.17 11.76
N LEU A 13 -12.38 33.79 10.63
CA LEU A 13 -11.63 33.15 9.55
C LEU A 13 -10.24 32.81 10.07
N LYS A 14 -10.05 31.58 10.56
CA LYS A 14 -8.73 31.09 10.95
C LYS A 14 -7.81 31.07 9.74
N ASP A 15 -6.74 31.86 9.77
CA ASP A 15 -5.70 31.84 8.74
C ASP A 15 -5.21 30.41 8.47
N SER A 16 -5.06 30.10 7.18
CA SER A 16 -4.49 28.84 6.71
C SER A 16 -3.04 28.68 7.16
N VAL A 17 -2.53 27.45 7.14
CA VAL A 17 -1.12 27.17 7.47
C VAL A 17 -0.18 27.95 6.55
N ALA A 18 -0.53 28.08 5.27
CA ALA A 18 0.25 28.81 4.28
C ALA A 18 0.32 30.32 4.61
N GLU A 19 -0.80 30.93 5.01
CA GLU A 19 -0.87 32.33 5.42
C GLU A 19 -0.09 32.57 6.72
N LYS A 20 -0.27 31.72 7.73
CA LYS A 20 0.49 31.77 8.98
C LYS A 20 2.00 31.67 8.77
N ARG A 21 2.41 30.83 7.81
CA ARG A 21 3.81 30.64 7.43
C ARG A 21 4.32 31.67 6.43
N LYS A 22 3.48 32.60 5.96
CA LYS A 22 3.83 33.65 4.99
C LYS A 22 4.44 33.08 3.69
N TYR A 23 3.82 32.03 3.16
CA TYR A 23 4.21 31.49 1.85
C TYR A 23 3.84 32.44 0.72
N ASN A 24 4.65 32.44 -0.34
CA ASN A 24 4.31 33.09 -1.62
C ASN A 24 3.41 32.20 -2.49
N VAL A 25 3.42 30.88 -2.26
CA VAL A 25 2.53 29.91 -2.92
C VAL A 25 1.49 29.44 -1.90
N LEU A 26 0.31 30.07 -1.91
CA LEU A 26 -0.68 29.91 -0.85
C LEU A 26 -1.58 28.69 -1.06
N ASN A 27 -1.86 28.37 -2.33
CA ASN A 27 -2.83 27.34 -2.66
C ASN A 27 -2.49 26.60 -3.97
N VAL A 28 -3.35 25.63 -4.29
CA VAL A 28 -3.26 24.80 -5.50
C VAL A 28 -3.25 25.63 -6.80
N GLN A 29 -3.96 26.75 -6.85
CA GLN A 29 -4.00 27.60 -8.05
C GLN A 29 -2.66 28.32 -8.27
N ASP A 30 -2.02 28.80 -7.20
CA ASP A 30 -0.69 29.43 -7.27
C ASP A 30 0.37 28.44 -7.76
N ALA A 31 0.38 27.23 -7.18
CA ALA A 31 1.29 26.16 -7.60
C ALA A 31 1.10 25.80 -9.09
N ARG A 32 -0.17 25.72 -9.54
CA ARG A 32 -0.49 25.53 -10.97
C ARG A 32 0.01 26.69 -11.83
N LYS A 33 -0.16 27.93 -11.39
CA LYS A 33 0.26 29.12 -12.14
C LYS A 33 1.78 29.11 -12.35
N VAL A 34 2.56 28.95 -11.28
CA VAL A 34 4.02 28.87 -11.34
C VAL A 34 4.47 27.74 -12.29
N THR A 35 3.84 26.57 -12.19
CA THR A 35 4.18 25.42 -13.06
C THR A 35 3.85 25.70 -14.53
N ARG A 36 2.71 26.34 -14.84
CA ARG A 36 2.35 26.69 -16.22
C ARG A 36 3.35 27.66 -16.84
N THR A 37 3.72 28.71 -16.10
CA THR A 37 4.72 29.68 -16.56
C THR A 37 6.06 29.01 -16.87
N TRP A 38 6.47 28.03 -16.06
CA TRP A 38 7.68 27.26 -16.36
C TRP A 38 7.52 26.35 -17.59
N LEU A 39 6.39 25.64 -17.73
CA LEU A 39 6.13 24.81 -18.91
C LEU A 39 6.09 25.61 -20.21
N GLU A 40 5.56 26.84 -20.17
CA GLU A 40 5.61 27.79 -21.27
C GLU A 40 7.05 28.18 -21.60
N SER A 41 7.90 28.41 -20.60
CA SER A 41 9.31 28.77 -20.82
C SER A 41 10.17 27.67 -21.46
N ILE A 42 9.68 26.43 -21.49
CA ILE A 42 10.34 25.28 -22.11
C ILE A 42 9.52 24.67 -23.26
N ASP A 43 8.51 25.38 -23.76
CA ASP A 43 7.67 24.97 -24.89
C ASP A 43 6.93 23.62 -24.73
N LEU A 44 6.68 23.18 -23.49
CA LEU A 44 5.97 21.91 -23.20
C LEU A 44 4.52 22.10 -22.75
N SER A 45 4.01 23.33 -22.72
CA SER A 45 2.66 23.66 -22.22
C SER A 45 1.51 22.97 -22.97
N GLN A 46 1.70 22.62 -24.25
CA GLN A 46 0.69 21.93 -25.07
C GLN A 46 0.73 20.40 -24.92
N ALA A 47 1.89 19.84 -24.56
CA ALA A 47 2.09 18.39 -24.46
C ALA A 47 1.83 17.85 -23.04
N ILE A 48 1.81 18.73 -22.03
CA ILE A 48 1.75 18.38 -20.63
C ILE A 48 0.53 19.04 -19.95
N SER A 49 -0.29 18.23 -19.29
CA SER A 49 -1.28 18.69 -18.31
C SER A 49 -0.74 18.56 -16.88
N LEU A 50 -1.37 19.29 -15.95
CA LEU A 50 -1.01 19.26 -14.53
C LEU A 50 -1.89 18.25 -13.78
N GLY A 51 -1.26 17.43 -12.95
CA GLY A 51 -1.94 16.60 -11.95
C GLY A 51 -2.44 17.43 -10.76
N LEU A 52 -2.68 16.76 -9.63
CA LEU A 52 -3.07 17.41 -8.38
C LEU A 52 -1.81 17.94 -7.66
N PRO A 53 -1.66 19.26 -7.47
CA PRO A 53 -0.62 19.82 -6.62
C PRO A 53 -0.84 19.46 -5.15
N GLU A 54 0.24 19.10 -4.47
CA GLU A 54 0.24 18.83 -3.04
C GLU A 54 1.38 19.59 -2.38
N ILE A 55 1.16 20.05 -1.15
CA ILE A 55 2.19 20.70 -0.34
C ILE A 55 2.87 19.67 0.55
N ASP A 56 4.19 19.68 0.54
CA ASP A 56 5.01 18.95 1.49
C ASP A 56 5.33 19.90 2.65
N ASP A 57 4.43 19.91 3.64
CA ASP A 57 4.49 20.87 4.75
C ASP A 57 5.76 20.74 5.59
N ARG A 58 6.43 19.58 5.57
CA ARG A 58 7.67 19.32 6.31
C ARG A 58 8.85 20.06 5.69
N TYR A 59 8.88 20.16 4.36
CA TYR A 59 10.00 20.75 3.63
C TYR A 59 9.64 22.07 2.93
N HIS A 60 8.40 22.53 3.08
CA HIS A 60 7.92 23.83 2.61
C HIS A 60 8.03 23.99 1.09
N PHE A 61 7.71 22.93 0.34
CA PHE A 61 7.61 23.00 -1.11
C PHE A 61 6.30 22.39 -1.61
N TRP A 62 5.84 22.84 -2.77
CA TRP A 62 4.76 22.25 -3.53
C TRP A 62 5.31 21.26 -4.55
N ARG A 63 4.64 20.13 -4.70
CA ARG A 63 4.88 19.17 -5.78
C ARG A 63 3.73 19.22 -6.76
N VAL A 64 4.03 19.36 -8.04
CA VAL A 64 3.05 19.38 -9.12
C VAL A 64 3.36 18.25 -10.09
N PRO A 65 2.59 17.15 -10.09
CA PRO A 65 2.73 16.09 -11.07
C PRO A 65 2.49 16.62 -12.49
N LEU A 66 3.31 16.18 -13.44
CA LEU A 66 3.17 16.46 -14.87
C LEU A 66 2.64 15.22 -15.58
N LEU A 67 1.56 15.38 -16.34
CA LEU A 67 0.86 14.32 -17.04
C LEU A 67 0.94 14.54 -18.55
N SER A 68 1.07 13.48 -19.34
CA SER A 68 0.94 13.58 -20.79
C SER A 68 -0.49 13.96 -21.19
N GLN A 69 -0.64 14.93 -22.09
CA GLN A 69 -1.95 15.38 -22.58
C GLN A 69 -2.74 14.26 -23.28
N ASP A 70 -2.05 13.37 -23.99
CA ASP A 70 -2.68 12.30 -24.79
C ASP A 70 -3.14 11.11 -23.93
N THR A 71 -2.31 10.72 -22.96
CA THR A 71 -2.47 9.47 -22.21
C THR A 71 -2.94 9.66 -20.76
N HIS A 72 -2.83 10.88 -20.23
CA HIS A 72 -2.99 11.21 -18.80
C HIS A 72 -2.05 10.44 -17.86
N GLU A 73 -1.02 9.75 -18.38
CA GLU A 73 0.00 9.10 -17.55
C GLU A 73 1.02 10.12 -17.02
N ARG A 74 1.56 9.88 -15.83
CA ARG A 74 2.63 10.72 -15.23
C ARG A 74 3.90 10.65 -16.08
N VAL A 75 4.40 11.81 -16.48
CA VAL A 75 5.65 12.00 -17.23
C VAL A 75 6.73 12.67 -16.39
N GLY A 76 6.37 13.33 -15.28
CA GLY A 76 7.34 13.91 -14.37
C GLY A 76 6.68 14.68 -13.22
N GLU A 77 7.45 15.57 -12.61
CA GLU A 77 6.99 16.49 -11.58
C GLU A 77 7.81 17.77 -11.54
N VAL A 78 7.19 18.85 -11.06
CA VAL A 78 7.83 20.12 -10.73
C VAL A 78 7.72 20.33 -9.23
N VAL A 79 8.81 20.79 -8.63
CA VAL A 79 8.86 21.13 -7.20
C VAL A 79 9.10 22.62 -7.05
N ILE A 80 8.23 23.30 -6.32
CA ILE A 80 8.24 24.76 -6.14
C ILE A 80 8.46 25.06 -4.67
N ASP A 81 9.44 25.87 -4.35
CA ASP A 81 9.64 26.38 -2.99
C ASP A 81 8.46 27.29 -2.59
N ALA A 82 7.82 27.00 -1.46
CA ALA A 82 6.59 27.68 -1.05
C ALA A 82 6.84 29.12 -0.60
N TYR A 83 8.05 29.45 -0.12
CA TYR A 83 8.40 30.80 0.33
C TYR A 83 8.77 31.71 -0.82
N THR A 84 9.44 31.19 -1.84
CA THR A 84 10.05 32.01 -2.90
C THR A 84 9.30 31.93 -4.23
N SER A 85 8.40 30.95 -4.39
CA SER A 85 7.75 30.60 -5.67
C SER A 85 8.72 30.12 -6.77
N LEU A 86 9.99 29.88 -6.42
CA LEU A 86 11.01 29.42 -7.35
C LEU A 86 10.97 27.90 -7.51
N LEU A 87 11.28 27.42 -8.71
CA LEU A 87 11.42 25.98 -8.95
C LEU A 87 12.73 25.45 -8.35
N LEU A 88 12.60 24.36 -7.60
CA LEU A 88 13.73 23.58 -7.11
C LEU A 88 14.16 22.60 -8.22
N ARG A 89 15.08 23.06 -9.09
CA ARG A 89 15.54 22.31 -10.28
C ARG A 89 16.07 20.91 -9.93
N GLU A 90 16.88 20.81 -8.87
CA GLU A 90 17.44 19.56 -8.34
C GLU A 90 16.38 18.51 -7.96
N LYS A 91 15.17 18.96 -7.61
CA LYS A 91 14.05 18.10 -7.20
C LYS A 91 13.00 17.93 -8.30
N SER A 92 13.10 18.69 -9.38
CA SER A 92 12.15 18.69 -10.50
C SER A 92 12.65 17.79 -11.61
N THR A 93 11.74 17.27 -12.42
CA THR A 93 12.13 16.53 -13.64
C THR A 93 12.71 17.50 -14.67
N SER A 94 13.89 17.19 -15.22
CA SER A 94 14.51 18.04 -16.23
C SER A 94 13.73 18.03 -17.57
N PRO A 95 13.78 19.12 -18.36
CA PRO A 95 13.11 19.19 -19.67
C PRO A 95 13.45 18.02 -20.60
N ASP A 96 14.73 17.66 -20.73
CA ASP A 96 15.19 16.56 -21.60
C ASP A 96 14.52 15.21 -21.26
N VAL A 97 14.32 14.95 -19.97
CA VAL A 97 13.68 13.72 -19.49
C VAL A 97 12.18 13.75 -19.79
N LEU A 98 11.53 14.92 -19.69
CA LEU A 98 10.12 15.08 -20.05
C LEU A 98 9.90 14.82 -21.54
N GLU A 99 10.71 15.43 -22.41
CA GLU A 99 10.66 15.23 -23.86
C GLU A 99 10.87 13.76 -24.22
N THR A 100 11.91 13.13 -23.65
CA THR A 100 12.21 11.71 -23.88
C THR A 100 11.03 10.81 -23.49
N ARG A 101 10.36 11.11 -22.35
CA ARG A 101 9.20 10.34 -21.88
C ARG A 101 7.96 10.55 -22.74
N LEU A 102 7.75 11.76 -23.26
CA LEU A 102 6.66 12.06 -24.19
C LEU A 102 6.86 11.36 -25.55
N LEU A 103 8.08 11.35 -26.09
CA LEU A 103 8.41 10.73 -27.36
C LEU A 103 8.28 9.19 -27.32
N LYS A 104 8.72 8.54 -26.25
CA LYS A 104 8.70 7.07 -26.12
C LYS A 104 7.30 6.46 -25.98
N ARG A 105 6.26 7.25 -25.69
CA ARG A 105 4.93 6.75 -25.29
C ARG A 105 3.80 6.91 -26.31
N LYS A 106 4.07 7.35 -27.54
CA LYS A 106 3.06 7.50 -28.62
C LYS A 106 2.28 6.23 -29.03
N THR A 107 2.44 5.08 -28.37
CA THR A 107 1.92 3.76 -28.82
C THR A 107 0.82 3.10 -27.98
N LYS A 108 0.14 3.77 -27.03
CA LYS A 108 -0.96 3.13 -26.27
C LYS A 108 -2.32 3.85 -26.41
N LYS A 109 -3.30 3.13 -27.00
CA LYS A 109 -4.70 3.53 -27.17
C LYS A 109 -5.44 3.71 -25.82
N LYS A 110 -6.36 4.69 -25.77
CA LYS A 110 -7.31 4.96 -24.68
C LYS A 110 -8.17 3.72 -24.35
N LYS A 111 -8.25 3.34 -23.07
CA LYS A 111 -9.17 2.30 -22.57
C LYS A 111 -10.54 2.90 -22.23
N GLN A 112 -11.59 2.24 -22.69
CA GLN A 112 -12.99 2.54 -22.35
C GLN A 112 -13.26 2.24 -20.86
N SER A 113 -14.13 3.03 -20.24
CA SER A 113 -14.59 2.85 -18.87
C SER A 113 -15.44 1.57 -18.74
N PRO A 114 -15.20 0.71 -17.73
CA PRO A 114 -15.98 -0.51 -17.58
C PRO A 114 -17.41 -0.17 -17.12
N LYS A 115 -18.40 -0.88 -17.67
CA LYS A 115 -19.78 -0.87 -17.15
C LYS A 115 -19.78 -1.29 -15.68
N LYS A 116 -20.66 -0.68 -14.86
CA LYS A 116 -20.87 -1.06 -13.45
C LYS A 116 -21.31 -2.53 -13.40
N LYS A 117 -20.44 -3.41 -12.90
CA LYS A 117 -20.84 -4.75 -12.46
C LYS A 117 -21.68 -4.59 -11.18
N THR A 118 -22.81 -5.27 -11.12
CA THR A 118 -23.67 -5.29 -9.94
C THR A 118 -23.07 -6.23 -8.89
N TYR A 119 -22.89 -5.75 -7.67
CA TYR A 119 -22.48 -6.56 -6.52
C TYR A 119 -23.44 -7.75 -6.32
N ARG A 120 -22.89 -8.95 -6.14
CA ARG A 120 -23.67 -10.18 -5.89
C ARG A 120 -23.25 -10.76 -4.55
N PRO A 121 -24.05 -10.57 -3.47
CA PRO A 121 -23.81 -11.24 -2.21
C PRO A 121 -23.75 -12.75 -2.42
N SER A 122 -22.85 -13.43 -1.70
CA SER A 122 -22.90 -14.89 -1.64
C SER A 122 -24.23 -15.34 -1.05
N ASN A 123 -24.83 -16.40 -1.60
CA ASN A 123 -26.04 -17.01 -1.05
C ASN A 123 -25.75 -17.81 0.24
N LEU A 124 -24.49 -17.90 0.64
CA LEU A 124 -24.07 -18.62 1.84
C LEU A 124 -24.43 -17.82 3.09
N ARG A 125 -25.03 -18.52 4.07
CA ARG A 125 -25.18 -18.02 5.43
C ARG A 125 -23.85 -18.18 6.19
N ASN A 126 -23.84 -17.78 7.46
CA ASN A 126 -22.73 -18.11 8.37
C ASN A 126 -22.48 -19.62 8.36
N THR A 127 -21.37 -20.03 7.76
CA THR A 127 -21.06 -21.43 7.43
C THR A 127 -19.62 -21.73 7.81
N ILE A 128 -19.40 -22.90 8.40
CA ILE A 128 -18.07 -23.48 8.58
C ILE A 128 -17.95 -24.61 7.55
N ALA A 129 -17.06 -24.44 6.58
CA ALA A 129 -16.79 -25.45 5.57
C ALA A 129 -15.54 -26.23 5.98
N CYS A 130 -15.67 -27.56 6.10
CA CYS A 130 -14.59 -28.44 6.54
C CYS A 130 -13.91 -29.11 5.33
N GLY A 131 -12.62 -28.84 5.13
CA GLY A 131 -11.82 -29.44 4.05
C GLY A 131 -10.72 -28.51 3.56
N ALA A 132 -10.10 -28.85 2.43
CA ALA A 132 -9.02 -28.07 1.85
C ALA A 132 -9.55 -26.74 1.29
N ALA A 133 -8.96 -25.64 1.73
CA ALA A 133 -9.46 -24.29 1.42
C ALA A 133 -9.45 -24.01 -0.09
N GLU A 134 -8.40 -24.39 -0.80
CA GLU A 134 -8.27 -24.18 -2.25
C GLU A 134 -9.30 -24.97 -3.07
N GLN A 135 -9.84 -26.06 -2.53
CA GLN A 135 -10.87 -26.88 -3.16
C GLN A 135 -12.26 -26.34 -2.85
N ILE A 136 -12.58 -26.12 -1.57
CA ILE A 136 -13.89 -25.60 -1.12
C ILE A 136 -14.17 -24.23 -1.76
N LEU A 137 -13.16 -23.37 -1.83
CA LEU A 137 -13.32 -22.05 -2.43
C LEU A 137 -13.67 -22.13 -3.91
N GLN A 138 -13.48 -23.25 -4.62
CA GLN A 138 -13.93 -23.40 -6.02
C GLN A 138 -15.46 -23.40 -6.16
N ASP A 139 -16.18 -23.87 -5.14
CA ASP A 139 -17.64 -23.92 -5.15
C ASP A 139 -18.28 -22.53 -4.97
N PHE A 140 -17.49 -21.54 -4.57
CA PHE A 140 -17.94 -20.17 -4.35
C PHE A 140 -17.99 -19.41 -5.68
N PRO A 141 -19.01 -18.57 -5.93
CA PRO A 141 -19.01 -17.70 -7.10
C PRO A 141 -17.78 -16.78 -7.12
N ALA A 142 -17.31 -16.42 -8.32
CA ALA A 142 -16.30 -15.37 -8.42
C ALA A 142 -16.88 -14.03 -7.93
N GLU A 143 -16.04 -13.17 -7.35
CA GLU A 143 -16.47 -11.83 -6.89
C GLU A 143 -17.70 -11.89 -5.93
N SER A 144 -17.64 -12.77 -4.91
CA SER A 144 -18.69 -12.98 -3.91
C SER A 144 -18.26 -12.71 -2.47
N VAL A 145 -17.00 -12.32 -2.25
CA VAL A 145 -16.40 -12.05 -0.93
C VAL A 145 -15.90 -10.62 -0.86
N ASP A 146 -16.17 -9.91 0.24
CA ASP A 146 -15.78 -8.51 0.43
C ASP A 146 -14.56 -8.29 1.31
N LEU A 147 -14.22 -9.27 2.13
CA LEU A 147 -13.06 -9.24 3.02
C LEU A 147 -12.56 -10.65 3.25
N ILE A 148 -11.26 -10.83 3.16
CA ILE A 148 -10.58 -12.03 3.64
C ILE A 148 -9.69 -11.60 4.80
N PHE A 149 -9.82 -12.27 5.95
CA PHE A 149 -9.01 -12.02 7.12
C PHE A 149 -8.57 -13.37 7.70
N THR A 150 -7.27 -13.66 7.73
CA THR A 150 -6.77 -14.99 8.08
C THR A 150 -5.33 -14.98 8.61
N SER A 151 -4.84 -16.14 9.04
CA SER A 151 -3.41 -16.44 9.15
C SER A 151 -3.10 -17.75 8.43
N PRO A 152 -1.93 -17.92 7.81
CA PRO A 152 -1.61 -19.15 7.12
C PRO A 152 -1.35 -20.29 8.13
N PRO A 153 -1.57 -21.55 7.75
CA PRO A 153 -1.01 -22.67 8.49
C PRO A 153 0.51 -22.59 8.39
N TYR A 154 1.19 -22.20 9.46
CA TYR A 154 2.64 -22.00 9.44
C TYR A 154 3.40 -23.30 9.15
N PHE A 155 4.38 -23.24 8.24
CA PHE A 155 5.24 -24.36 7.83
C PHE A 155 5.74 -25.18 9.03
N ASN A 156 5.16 -26.37 9.19
CA ASN A 156 5.43 -27.40 10.19
C ASN A 156 5.59 -26.84 11.63
N ALA A 157 4.84 -25.77 11.94
CA ALA A 157 4.94 -25.11 13.24
C ALA A 157 4.19 -25.85 14.34
N ARG A 158 3.16 -26.62 13.97
CA ARG A 158 2.47 -27.54 14.87
C ARG A 158 2.24 -28.89 14.20
N PRO A 159 2.49 -30.02 14.89
CA PRO A 159 2.26 -31.36 14.35
C PRO A 159 0.79 -31.66 14.05
N GLU A 160 -0.14 -30.93 14.67
CA GLU A 160 -1.59 -31.12 14.43
C GLU A 160 -2.08 -30.49 13.11
N TYR A 161 -1.23 -29.73 12.42
CA TYR A 161 -1.52 -29.17 11.11
C TYR A 161 -1.01 -30.07 9.98
N GLU A 162 -1.18 -29.60 8.74
CA GLU A 162 -0.61 -30.24 7.56
C GLU A 162 0.93 -30.25 7.64
N ASP A 163 1.51 -31.43 7.42
CA ASP A 163 2.96 -31.63 7.38
C ASP A 163 3.45 -31.50 5.94
N TYR A 164 4.21 -30.45 5.67
CA TYR A 164 4.76 -30.16 4.35
C TYR A 164 6.12 -30.80 4.20
N ILE A 165 6.39 -31.46 3.06
CA ILE A 165 7.66 -32.14 2.81
C ILE A 165 8.79 -31.11 2.64
N SER A 166 8.50 -30.01 1.93
CA SER A 166 9.45 -28.93 1.71
C SER A 166 8.83 -27.54 1.87
N TYR A 167 9.68 -26.53 2.02
CA TYR A 167 9.23 -25.15 2.11
C TYR A 167 8.66 -24.67 0.77
N GLU A 168 9.18 -25.17 -0.34
CA GLU A 168 8.70 -24.88 -1.69
C GLU A 168 7.28 -25.43 -1.90
N GLU A 169 6.99 -26.63 -1.39
CA GLU A 169 5.65 -27.22 -1.43
C GLU A 169 4.67 -26.39 -0.59
N TYR A 170 5.09 -25.96 0.60
CA TYR A 170 4.31 -25.03 1.41
C TYR A 170 3.99 -23.74 0.65
N LEU A 171 4.97 -23.10 0.01
CA LEU A 171 4.74 -21.88 -0.77
C LEU A 171 3.81 -22.14 -1.96
N LEU A 172 3.90 -23.30 -2.61
CA LEU A 172 3.00 -23.69 -3.70
C LEU A 172 1.56 -23.84 -3.21
N LYS A 173 1.35 -24.51 -2.06
CA LYS A 173 0.04 -24.63 -1.43
C LYS A 173 -0.54 -23.26 -1.09
N MET A 174 0.27 -22.38 -0.48
CA MET A 174 -0.15 -21.00 -0.16
C MET A 174 -0.55 -20.24 -1.43
N LYS A 175 0.21 -20.39 -2.52
CA LYS A 175 -0.11 -19.78 -3.82
C LYS A 175 -1.47 -20.24 -4.36
N GLN A 176 -1.78 -21.54 -4.28
CA GLN A 176 -3.07 -22.09 -4.69
C GLN A 176 -4.25 -21.52 -3.88
N VAL A 177 -4.07 -21.39 -2.56
CA VAL A 177 -5.09 -20.77 -1.70
C VAL A 177 -5.27 -19.29 -2.04
N ILE A 178 -4.18 -18.54 -2.21
CA ILE A 178 -4.22 -17.12 -2.62
C ILE A 178 -4.95 -16.95 -3.96
N GLN A 179 -4.69 -17.83 -4.93
CA GLN A 179 -5.38 -17.85 -6.23
C GLN A 179 -6.89 -18.07 -6.09
N ALA A 180 -7.29 -19.05 -5.29
CA ALA A 180 -8.71 -19.32 -5.02
C ALA A 180 -9.38 -18.11 -4.33
N CYS A 181 -8.70 -17.53 -3.35
CA CYS A 181 -9.12 -16.30 -2.67
C CYS A 181 -9.24 -15.11 -3.63
N HIS A 182 -8.26 -14.90 -4.52
CA HIS A 182 -8.30 -13.83 -5.52
C HIS A 182 -9.53 -13.94 -6.42
N ARG A 183 -9.91 -15.16 -6.83
CA ARG A 183 -11.10 -15.39 -7.66
C ARG A 183 -12.40 -14.97 -6.96
N VAL A 184 -12.58 -15.37 -5.70
CA VAL A 184 -13.81 -15.10 -4.94
C VAL A 184 -13.87 -13.67 -4.40
N LEU A 185 -12.73 -13.01 -4.18
CA LEU A 185 -12.67 -11.65 -3.66
C LEU A 185 -13.13 -10.62 -4.72
N ASN A 186 -13.95 -9.66 -4.30
CA ASN A 186 -14.39 -8.55 -5.14
C ASN A 186 -13.22 -7.63 -5.56
N GLU A 187 -13.29 -7.05 -6.75
CA GLU A 187 -12.30 -6.07 -7.26
C GLU A 187 -12.10 -4.94 -6.22
N GLY A 188 -10.84 -4.59 -5.92
CA GLY A 188 -10.54 -3.49 -5.01
C GLY A 188 -10.80 -3.75 -3.53
N ARG A 189 -11.22 -4.96 -3.14
CA ARG A 189 -11.41 -5.35 -1.74
C ARG A 189 -10.14 -5.87 -1.09
N PHE A 190 -10.15 -5.92 0.24
CA PHE A 190 -8.99 -6.26 1.05
C PHE A 190 -8.85 -7.76 1.35
N PHE A 191 -7.60 -8.20 1.29
CA PHE A 191 -7.13 -9.43 1.88
C PHE A 191 -6.14 -9.05 2.98
N VAL A 192 -6.48 -9.38 4.22
CA VAL A 192 -5.65 -9.14 5.39
C VAL A 192 -5.12 -10.46 5.92
N ILE A 193 -3.81 -10.54 6.14
CA ILE A 193 -3.15 -11.76 6.61
C ILE A 193 -2.25 -11.46 7.80
N ASN A 194 -2.49 -12.12 8.94
CA ASN A 194 -1.54 -12.17 10.04
C ASN A 194 -0.45 -13.20 9.74
N ILE A 195 0.80 -12.78 9.70
CA ILE A 195 1.94 -13.62 9.38
C ILE A 195 3.21 -13.22 10.15
N SER A 196 4.00 -14.22 10.52
CA SER A 196 5.28 -14.02 11.23
C SER A 196 6.39 -14.93 10.70
N PRO A 197 7.68 -14.59 10.93
CA PRO A 197 8.79 -15.47 10.58
C PRO A 197 8.77 -16.76 11.40
N VAL A 198 9.02 -17.89 10.75
CA VAL A 198 9.05 -19.22 11.40
C VAL A 198 10.48 -19.59 11.79
N LEU A 199 10.65 -20.18 12.98
CA LEU A 199 11.92 -20.75 13.42
C LEU A 199 11.92 -22.27 13.23
N VAL A 200 12.70 -22.75 12.28
CA VAL A 200 12.99 -24.18 12.12
C VAL A 200 14.13 -24.54 13.08
N ARG A 201 13.82 -25.44 14.02
CA ARG A 201 14.80 -25.93 15.01
C ARG A 201 15.83 -26.81 14.29
N ARG A 202 17.08 -26.78 14.78
CA ARG A 202 18.13 -27.69 14.30
C ARG A 202 17.77 -29.14 14.67
N ALA A 203 18.10 -30.11 13.82
CA ALA A 203 17.87 -31.52 14.14
C ALA A 203 18.90 -32.06 15.15
N ASN A 204 20.16 -31.63 15.03
CA ASN A 204 21.26 -32.10 15.85
C ASN A 204 22.25 -30.97 16.24
N ARG A 205 23.30 -31.29 17.01
CA ARG A 205 24.26 -30.29 17.51
C ARG A 205 25.16 -29.67 16.44
N SER A 206 25.39 -30.39 15.34
CA SER A 206 26.20 -29.97 14.20
C SER A 206 25.45 -29.04 13.23
N GLU A 207 24.13 -28.97 13.33
CA GLU A 207 23.30 -28.12 12.48
C GLU A 207 22.97 -26.76 13.10
N SER A 208 22.61 -25.82 12.23
CA SER A 208 22.11 -24.51 12.63
C SER A 208 20.58 -24.44 12.49
N SER A 209 19.93 -23.70 13.39
CA SER A 209 18.52 -23.36 13.25
C SER A 209 18.32 -22.37 12.09
N LYS A 210 17.27 -22.55 11.28
CA LYS A 210 16.93 -21.63 10.19
C LYS A 210 15.75 -20.75 10.59
N ARG A 211 15.82 -19.46 10.27
CA ARG A 211 14.67 -18.54 10.40
C ARG A 211 14.12 -18.28 9.01
N LEU A 212 12.92 -18.77 8.74
CA LEU A 212 12.24 -18.60 7.46
C LEU A 212 11.55 -17.23 7.44
N ALA A 213 11.79 -16.51 6.34
CA ALA A 213 11.32 -15.14 6.12
C ALA A 213 9.89 -15.15 5.53
N VAL A 214 8.99 -15.97 6.11
CA VAL A 214 7.66 -16.27 5.57
C VAL A 214 6.85 -15.03 5.15
N PRO A 215 6.80 -13.92 5.92
CA PRO A 215 6.08 -12.71 5.50
C PRO A 215 6.54 -12.15 4.14
N PHE A 216 7.84 -12.23 3.85
CA PHE A 216 8.43 -11.68 2.63
C PHE A 216 8.23 -12.61 1.43
N ASP A 217 8.32 -13.91 1.65
CA ASP A 217 7.97 -14.90 0.62
C ASP A 217 6.49 -14.83 0.27
N MET A 218 5.64 -14.67 1.29
CA MET A 218 4.20 -14.47 1.13
C MET A 218 3.90 -13.19 0.36
N HIS A 219 4.58 -12.08 0.68
CA HIS A 219 4.45 -10.83 -0.07
C HIS A 219 4.72 -11.02 -1.56
N ARG A 220 5.79 -11.74 -1.93
CA ARG A 220 6.06 -12.07 -3.35
C ARG A 220 4.88 -12.79 -4.00
N LEU A 221 4.30 -13.79 -3.33
CA LEU A 221 3.14 -14.51 -3.85
C LEU A 221 1.94 -13.59 -4.08
N PHE A 222 1.62 -12.70 -3.13
CA PHE A 222 0.53 -11.74 -3.30
C PHE A 222 0.73 -10.83 -4.52
N ILE A 223 1.94 -10.30 -4.72
CA ILE A 223 2.23 -9.45 -5.89
C ILE A 223 2.12 -10.24 -7.20
N GLU A 224 2.63 -11.47 -7.24
CA GLU A 224 2.50 -12.37 -8.40
C GLU A 224 1.04 -12.67 -8.75
N GLU A 225 0.19 -12.80 -7.73
CA GLU A 225 -1.24 -13.10 -7.89
C GLU A 225 -2.14 -11.88 -8.07
N GLY A 226 -1.55 -10.71 -8.38
CA GLY A 226 -2.31 -9.53 -8.78
C GLY A 226 -2.94 -8.77 -7.60
N PHE A 227 -2.28 -8.79 -6.44
CA PHE A 227 -2.62 -7.90 -5.33
C PHE A 227 -1.70 -6.69 -5.26
N ASP A 228 -2.25 -5.56 -4.82
CA ASP A 228 -1.50 -4.38 -4.42
C ASP A 228 -1.19 -4.49 -2.91
N PHE A 229 0.05 -4.23 -2.51
CA PHE A 229 0.38 -4.02 -1.10
C PHE A 229 -0.15 -2.65 -0.65
N ILE A 230 -0.85 -2.62 0.49
CA ILE A 230 -1.47 -1.40 1.02
C ILE A 230 -0.76 -0.95 2.29
N ASP A 231 -0.56 -1.86 3.25
CA ASP A 231 0.00 -1.49 4.54
C ASP A 231 0.56 -2.71 5.30
N ASP A 232 1.44 -2.47 6.26
CA ASP A 232 1.93 -3.45 7.24
C ASP A 232 1.66 -2.98 8.67
N ILE A 233 0.62 -3.55 9.26
CA ILE A 233 0.26 -3.26 10.65
C ILE A 233 1.13 -4.14 11.56
N ILE A 234 1.84 -3.52 12.50
CA ILE A 234 2.65 -4.25 13.48
C ILE A 234 1.77 -4.66 14.67
N TRP A 235 1.46 -5.95 14.76
CA TRP A 235 0.77 -6.48 15.93
C TRP A 235 1.76 -6.73 17.05
N VAL A 236 1.75 -5.87 18.06
CA VAL A 236 2.52 -6.06 19.30
C VAL A 236 1.82 -7.11 20.16
N LYS A 237 2.52 -8.22 20.42
CA LYS A 237 2.04 -9.27 21.30
C LYS A 237 2.24 -8.89 22.77
N PRO A 238 1.37 -9.37 23.68
CA PRO A 238 1.57 -9.15 25.10
C PRO A 238 2.90 -9.76 25.56
N GLU A 239 3.45 -9.18 26.62
CA GLU A 239 4.69 -9.63 27.23
C GLU A 239 4.61 -11.12 27.60
N GLY A 240 5.68 -11.88 27.33
CA GLY A 240 5.73 -13.32 27.57
C GLY A 240 5.31 -14.22 26.41
N ALA A 241 4.53 -13.72 25.43
CA ALA A 241 4.04 -14.55 24.31
C ALA A 241 5.16 -15.16 23.44
N GLY A 242 6.33 -14.51 23.35
CA GLY A 242 7.51 -15.02 22.63
C GLY A 242 8.53 -15.77 23.51
N TRP A 243 8.38 -15.71 24.84
CA TRP A 243 9.43 -16.11 25.79
C TRP A 243 9.61 -17.62 25.94
N ALA A 244 8.63 -18.40 25.49
CA ALA A 244 8.66 -19.86 25.49
C ALA A 244 9.83 -20.47 24.69
N THR A 245 10.52 -19.68 23.86
CA THR A 245 11.58 -20.18 22.97
C THR A 245 13.00 -20.08 23.54
N GLY A 246 13.22 -19.41 24.68
CA GLY A 246 14.57 -19.22 25.26
C GLY A 246 15.55 -18.48 24.34
N ARG A 247 15.02 -17.82 23.30
CA ARG A 247 15.77 -17.11 22.27
C ARG A 247 16.47 -15.90 22.88
N GLY A 248 17.73 -15.67 22.53
CA GLY A 248 18.53 -14.55 23.06
C GLY A 248 19.25 -14.83 24.38
N ARG A 249 19.02 -15.98 25.05
CA ARG A 249 19.72 -16.34 26.30
C ARG A 249 21.24 -16.36 26.16
N ARG A 250 21.75 -16.90 25.05
CA ARG A 250 23.20 -16.96 24.79
C ARG A 250 23.83 -15.58 24.66
N PHE A 251 23.20 -14.68 23.90
CA PHE A 251 23.65 -13.29 23.81
C PHE A 251 23.66 -12.59 25.17
N ALA A 252 22.62 -12.80 25.98
CA ALA A 252 22.55 -12.21 27.32
C ALA A 252 23.73 -12.64 28.22
N ALA A 253 24.16 -13.90 28.10
CA ALA A 253 25.27 -14.47 28.85
C ALA A 253 26.65 -14.07 28.29
N ASP A 254 26.89 -14.34 27.00
CA ASP A 254 28.24 -14.27 26.43
C ASP A 254 28.54 -12.88 25.83
N ARG A 255 27.51 -12.03 25.64
CA ARG A 255 27.58 -10.68 25.01
C ARG A 255 28.25 -10.63 23.64
N ASN A 256 28.30 -11.76 22.94
CA ASN A 256 28.88 -11.85 21.59
C ASN A 256 27.86 -11.40 20.52
N PRO A 257 28.15 -10.39 19.68
CA PRO A 257 27.23 -9.89 18.65
C PRO A 257 26.67 -10.96 17.70
N LEU A 258 27.44 -12.00 17.37
CA LEU A 258 26.99 -13.09 16.48
C LEU A 258 25.92 -13.99 17.11
N GLN A 259 25.68 -13.85 18.41
CA GLN A 259 24.63 -14.57 19.13
C GLN A 259 23.33 -13.76 19.27
N TYR A 260 23.30 -12.51 18.78
CA TYR A 260 22.14 -11.64 18.90
C TYR A 260 20.93 -12.21 18.16
N LYS A 261 20.00 -12.77 18.94
CA LYS A 261 18.76 -13.37 18.47
C LYS A 261 17.66 -12.92 19.42
N PRO A 262 17.02 -11.76 19.21
CA PRO A 262 15.99 -11.27 20.11
C PRO A 262 14.75 -12.15 20.04
N VAL A 263 13.99 -12.16 21.14
CA VAL A 263 12.66 -12.78 21.20
C VAL A 263 11.71 -11.94 20.33
N PRO A 264 11.03 -12.53 19.34
CA PRO A 264 10.01 -11.79 18.59
C PRO A 264 8.84 -11.47 19.52
N VAL A 265 8.50 -10.18 19.60
CA VAL A 265 7.33 -9.66 20.34
C VAL A 265 6.28 -9.07 19.40
N THR A 266 6.46 -9.25 18.09
CA THR A 266 5.59 -8.72 17.05
C THR A 266 5.27 -9.75 15.99
N GLU A 267 4.12 -9.59 15.35
CA GLU A 267 3.78 -10.19 14.07
C GLU A 267 3.34 -9.11 13.08
N TYR A 268 3.32 -9.45 11.80
CA TYR A 268 2.79 -8.58 10.76
C TYR A 268 1.33 -8.90 10.53
N VAL A 269 0.50 -7.88 10.43
CA VAL A 269 -0.81 -7.94 9.82
C VAL A 269 -0.69 -7.20 8.49
N LEU A 270 -0.41 -7.96 7.43
CA LEU A 270 -0.20 -7.43 6.10
C LEU A 270 -1.55 -7.20 5.42
N VAL A 271 -1.72 -6.01 4.85
CA VAL A 271 -2.94 -5.58 4.17
C VAL A 271 -2.66 -5.52 2.68
N TYR A 272 -3.40 -6.34 1.94
CA TYR A 272 -3.38 -6.37 0.48
C TYR A 272 -4.74 -5.99 -0.07
N ARG A 273 -4.75 -5.50 -1.31
CA ARG A 273 -5.97 -5.22 -2.06
C ARG A 273 -5.94 -5.96 -3.38
N LYS A 274 -7.04 -6.60 -3.77
CA LYS A 274 -7.18 -7.12 -5.13
C LYS A 274 -6.99 -5.98 -6.13
N HIS A 275 -6.04 -6.11 -7.06
CA HIS A 275 -5.65 -4.99 -7.92
C HIS A 275 -6.84 -4.34 -8.61
N THR A 276 -6.87 -3.01 -8.58
CA THR A 276 -7.84 -2.21 -9.33
C THR A 276 -7.20 -0.93 -9.83
N ARG A 277 -7.63 -0.50 -11.01
CA ARG A 277 -7.28 0.82 -11.56
C ARG A 277 -8.30 1.90 -11.15
N ARG A 278 -9.34 1.52 -10.40
CA ARG A 278 -10.41 2.42 -10.01
C ARG A 278 -10.00 3.20 -8.77
N LEU A 279 -10.54 4.40 -8.65
CA LEU A 279 -10.31 5.27 -7.50
C LEU A 279 -10.94 4.66 -6.24
N ILE A 280 -10.42 5.07 -5.09
CA ILE A 280 -10.93 4.59 -3.79
C ILE A 280 -12.42 4.89 -3.61
N ASP A 281 -12.92 6.01 -4.12
CA ASP A 281 -14.35 6.36 -4.11
C ASP A 281 -15.22 5.31 -4.79
N TRP A 282 -14.70 4.67 -5.84
CA TRP A 282 -15.43 3.59 -6.49
C TRP A 282 -15.51 2.38 -5.56
N ASN A 283 -14.38 1.97 -4.94
CA ASN A 283 -14.36 0.84 -4.01
C ASN A 283 -15.30 1.07 -2.82
N ILE A 284 -15.37 2.31 -2.29
CA ILE A 284 -16.23 2.64 -1.14
C ILE A 284 -17.72 2.58 -1.52
N ARG A 285 -18.08 2.95 -2.76
CA ARG A 285 -19.48 3.05 -3.22
C ARG A 285 -19.99 1.82 -3.96
N SER A 286 -19.12 0.87 -4.30
CA SER A 286 -19.43 -0.36 -5.03
C SER A 286 -19.89 -1.48 -4.12
#